data_AF-A0A3D2CCC7-F1
#
_entry.id   AF-A0A3D2CCC7-F1
#
_cell.length_a   1.000
_cell.length_b   1.000
_cell.length_c   1.000
_cell.angle_alpha   90.00
_cell.angle_beta   90.00
_cell.angle_gamma   90.00
#
_symmetry.space_group_name_H-M   'P 1'
#
loop_
_entity.id
_entity.type
_entity.pdbx_description
1 polymer ?
#
loop_
_entity_poly.entity_id
_entity_poly.type
_entity_poly.pdbx_seq_one_letter_code
_entity_poly.pdbx_strand_id
1 'polypeptide(L)' 'MTRPIQDLDRLLATLSPTRQPGTWVYCSVPFERDVSGLRPVVTVREAEGLTLVLAEHHVVQAGLSVLF' A
#
# COMPACT_ATOMS: atom_id res chain seq x y z
N MET A 1 19.50 -22.28 1.79
CA MET A 1 19.14 -20.99 2.44
C MET A 1 20.30 -20.04 2.26
N THR A 2 20.07 -18.82 1.77
CA THR A 2 21.11 -17.79 1.63
C THR A 2 21.50 -17.25 3.01
N ARG A 3 22.79 -16.98 3.23
CA ARG A 3 23.26 -16.30 4.46
C ARG A 3 22.78 -14.84 4.45
N PRO A 4 22.29 -14.31 5.58
CA PRO A 4 21.95 -12.89 5.69
C PRO A 4 23.21 -12.03 5.56
N ILE A 5 23.06 -10.84 4.95
CA ILE A 5 24.12 -9.82 4.88
C ILE A 5 24.07 -9.02 6.19
N GLN A 6 25.15 -9.06 6.98
CA GLN A 6 25.24 -8.36 8.28
C GLN A 6 25.91 -6.99 8.19
N ASP A 7 26.64 -6.76 7.10
CA ASP A 7 27.29 -5.48 6.80
C ASP A 7 26.28 -4.53 6.14
N LEU A 8 26.05 -3.37 6.76
CA LEU A 8 25.02 -2.42 6.32
C LEU A 8 25.34 -1.81 4.96
N ASP A 9 26.60 -1.42 4.72
CA ASP A 9 27.00 -0.80 3.47
C ASP A 9 26.82 -1.78 2.31
N ARG A 10 27.20 -3.04 2.52
CA ARG A 10 26.97 -4.12 1.56
C ARG A 10 25.49 -4.39 1.34
N LEU A 11 24.68 -4.40 2.41
CA LEU A 11 23.24 -4.61 2.30
C LEU A 11 22.62 -3.56 1.39
N LEU A 12 22.89 -2.28 1.67
CA LEU A 12 22.36 -1.15 0.90
C LEU A 12 22.85 -1.16 -0.55
N ALA A 13 24.14 -1.44 -0.78
CA ALA A 13 24.71 -1.52 -2.12
C ALA A 13 24.14 -2.65 -2.98
N THR A 14 23.54 -3.67 -2.35
CA THR A 14 22.92 -4.81 -3.06
C THR A 14 21.41 -4.69 -3.27
N LEU A 15 20.79 -3.59 -2.85
CA LEU A 15 19.38 -3.34 -3.16
C LEU A 15 19.18 -3.26 -4.68
N SER A 16 18.25 -4.06 -5.20
CA SER A 16 17.87 -4.08 -6.61
C SER A 16 16.40 -3.67 -6.74
N PRO A 17 16.09 -2.36 -6.65
CA PRO A 17 14.72 -1.89 -6.66
C PRO A 17 14.05 -2.13 -8.01
N THR A 18 12.79 -2.54 -7.99
CA THR A 18 11.96 -2.67 -9.18
C THR A 18 10.78 -1.73 -9.08
N ARG A 19 10.65 -0.80 -10.04
CA ARG A 19 9.49 0.10 -10.10
C ARG A 19 8.25 -0.68 -10.53
N GLN A 20 7.22 -0.66 -9.69
CA GLN A 20 5.90 -1.14 -10.07
C GLN A 20 5.16 -0.05 -10.87
N PRO A 21 4.53 -0.36 -12.01
CA PRO A 21 3.78 0.62 -12.78
C PRO A 21 2.46 1.01 -12.09
N GLY A 22 1.90 2.14 -12.51
CA GLY A 22 0.61 2.66 -12.02
C GLY A 22 0.73 3.73 -10.93
N THR A 23 -0.41 4.36 -10.64
CA THR A 23 -0.58 5.33 -9.55
C THR A 23 -1.29 4.63 -8.39
N TRP A 24 -0.71 4.77 -7.20
CA TRP A 24 -1.25 4.22 -5.96
C TRP A 24 -1.62 5.38 -5.06
N VAL A 25 -2.78 5.30 -4.43
CA VAL A 25 -3.35 6.36 -3.62
C VAL A 25 -3.70 5.87 -2.23
N TYR A 26 -3.66 6.77 -1.26
CA TYR A 26 -4.12 6.54 0.10
C TYR A 26 -5.60 6.93 0.22
N CYS A 27 -6.37 6.06 0.87
CA CYS A 27 -7.76 6.32 1.27
C CYS A 27 -7.90 5.98 2.75
N SER A 28 -8.71 6.75 3.47
CA SER A 28 -9.19 6.40 4.80
C SER A 28 -10.70 6.23 4.75
N VAL A 29 -11.20 5.12 5.29
CA VAL A 29 -12.64 4.81 5.32
C VAL A 29 -13.10 4.44 6.73
N PRO A 30 -14.35 4.75 7.11
CA PRO A 30 -14.95 4.23 8.34
C PRO A 30 -14.93 2.70 8.37
N PHE A 31 -14.94 2.09 9.56
CA PHE A 31 -14.89 0.62 9.69
C PHE A 31 -16.13 -0.08 9.13
N GLU A 32 -17.24 0.63 9.03
CA GLU A 32 -18.52 0.15 8.50
C GLU A 32 -18.54 0.17 6.97
N ARG A 33 -17.56 0.81 6.31
CA ARG A 33 -17.47 0.81 4.85
C ARG A 33 -17.19 -0.61 4.37
N ASP A 34 -18.06 -1.12 3.51
CA ASP A 34 -17.79 -2.38 2.82
C ASP A 34 -16.60 -2.21 1.85
N VAL A 35 -15.57 -3.01 2.10
CA VAL A 35 -14.32 -3.04 1.32
C VAL A 35 -14.09 -4.40 0.66
N SER A 36 -15.05 -5.33 0.73
CA SER A 36 -14.92 -6.69 0.20
C SER A 36 -14.69 -6.73 -1.33
N GLY A 37 -15.25 -5.75 -2.05
CA GLY A 37 -15.03 -5.56 -3.48
C GLY A 37 -13.68 -4.93 -3.85
N LEU A 38 -12.94 -4.39 -2.88
CA LEU A 38 -11.66 -3.72 -3.10
C LEU A 38 -10.50 -4.71 -3.11
N ARG A 39 -9.39 -4.30 -3.71
CA ARG A 39 -8.14 -5.07 -3.76
C ARG A 39 -6.98 -4.19 -3.29
N PRO A 40 -6.93 -3.81 -2.00
CA PRO A 40 -5.85 -3.00 -1.46
C PRO A 40 -4.55 -3.81 -1.44
N VAL A 41 -3.43 -3.13 -1.74
CA VAL A 41 -2.08 -3.69 -1.54
C VAL A 41 -1.57 -3.48 -0.13
N VAL A 42 -2.17 -2.53 0.60
CA VAL A 42 -1.91 -2.27 2.02
C VAL A 42 -3.24 -2.00 2.73
N THR A 43 -3.41 -2.57 3.91
CA THR A 43 -4.46 -2.22 4.86
C THR A 43 -3.86 -1.96 6.23
N VAL A 44 -4.31 -0.90 6.90
CA VAL A 44 -3.90 -0.55 8.26
C VAL A 44 -5.13 -0.17 9.04
N ARG A 45 -5.34 -0.80 10.21
CA ARG A 45 -6.38 -0.39 11.16
C ARG A 45 -5.80 0.68 12.06
N GLU A 46 -6.37 1.88 11.99
CA GLU A 46 -5.99 3.04 12.80
C GLU A 46 -7.11 3.38 13.80
N ALA A 47 -6.99 4.44 14.59
CA ALA A 47 -8.04 4.81 15.53
C ALA A 47 -9.24 5.47 14.82
N GLU A 48 -8.95 6.19 13.74
CA GLU A 48 -9.87 7.01 12.96
C GLU A 48 -10.62 6.20 11.89
N GLY A 49 -10.11 5.02 11.51
CA GLY A 49 -10.68 4.19 10.46
C GLY A 49 -9.73 3.16 9.89
N LEU A 50 -10.06 2.66 8.71
CA LEU A 50 -9.22 1.75 7.93
C LEU A 50 -8.50 2.52 6.83
N THR A 51 -7.18 2.55 6.88
CA THR A 51 -6.34 3.06 5.80
C THR A 51 -6.15 1.97 4.74
N LEU A 52 -6.33 2.35 3.48
CA LEU A 52 -6.21 1.52 2.30
C LEU A 52 -5.22 2.15 1.32
N VAL A 53 -4.34 1.34 0.73
CA VAL A 53 -3.57 1.73 -0.46
C VAL A 53 -4.07 0.95 -1.65
N LEU A 54 -4.57 1.66 -2.65
CA LEU A 54 -5.26 1.11 -3.82
C LEU A 54 -4.70 1.74 -5.09
N ALA A 55 -4.89 1.06 -6.22
CA ALA A 55 -4.65 1.69 -7.52
C ALA A 55 -5.70 2.78 -7.75
N GLU A 56 -5.27 3.94 -8.25
CA GLU A 56 -6.11 5.14 -8.41
C GLU A 56 -7.41 4.88 -9.18
N HIS A 57 -7.35 4.09 -10.26
CA HIS A 57 -8.52 3.75 -11.07
C HIS A 57 -9.61 2.99 -10.29
N HIS A 58 -9.23 2.14 -9.34
CA HIS A 58 -10.19 1.43 -8.48
C HIS A 58 -10.85 2.36 -7.45
N VAL A 59 -10.15 3.40 -7.01
CA VAL A 59 -10.68 4.38 -6.06
C VAL A 59 -11.80 5.21 -6.67
N VAL A 60 -11.60 5.70 -7.90
CA VAL A 60 -12.61 6.44 -8.65
C VAL A 60 -13.86 5.58 -8.87
N GLN A 61 -13.69 4.32 -9.28
CA GLN A 61 -14.80 3.39 -9.48
C GLN A 61 -15.56 3.07 -8.20
N ALA A 62 -14.86 3.00 -7.06
CA ALA A 62 -15.45 2.73 -5.75
C ALA A 62 -16.03 3.98 -5.06
N GLY A 63 -15.90 5.16 -5.68
CA GLY A 63 -16.35 6.44 -5.12
C GLY A 63 -15.68 6.78 -3.80
N LEU A 64 -14.40 6.42 -3.63
CA LEU A 64 -13.62 6.75 -2.43
C LEU A 64 -12.89 8.09 -2.60
N SER A 65 -12.67 8.77 -1.49
CA SER A 65 -11.88 10.01 -1.47
C SER A 65 -10.39 9.69 -1.43
N VAL A 66 -9.64 10.23 -2.38
CA VAL A 66 -8.17 10.21 -2.36
C VAL A 66 -7.67 11.22 -1.33
N LEU A 67 -6.77 10.79 -0.46
CA LEU A 67 -6.07 11.67 0.48
C LEU A 67 -4.70 12.10 -0.04
N PHE A 68 -3.94 11.17 -0.62
CA PHE A 68 -2.60 11.36 -1.18
C PHE A 68 -2.37 10.45 -2.38
#